data_AF-A0A7K4AEJ3-F1
#
_entry.id   AF-A0A7K4AEJ3-F1
#
_cell.length_a   1.000
_cell.length_b   1.000
_cell.length_c   1.000
_cell.angle_alpha   90.00
_cell.angle_beta   90.00
_cell.angle_gamma   90.00
#
_symmetry.space_group_name_H-M   'P 1'
#
loop_
_entity.id
_entity.type
_entity.pdbx_description
1 polymer ?
#
loop_
_entity_poly.entity_id
_entity_poly.type
_entity_poly.pdbx_seq_one_letter_code
_entity_poly.pdbx_strand_id
1 'polypeptide(L)'
;MIIREVPADQKIDAEILAALLDLIPVLDGDRYLLMGRGAVINRVEEARHFRDRDRGIELAKAMEFNAETVFRERYTQVASRTLDINTSTLFRVLEEASSTGESRDELMRRLLRPSVDQAINDLSNRLSEENEDLLRFSLEKWCASKQQMKEFDSRDLQEGDVAIPVLNHRISHDEMPDDLHKYSRYFLKNLFRLNNIYRNYEFFYPPEIIERYWEFISPDQGTFDMKIIPDHGVMELRLYNVSRRFGLERTRNPDYYGIAEFLAKDARKRCIKGCRISVHGQTSEDDEKLKQMMLIETDGSDSPIPGAAGCIAYNLSEEGLEKFRKLLSELSGIRAEVLFPVSEQTVGRNDLTFLDFNIDINEKTGRFQLDGAEASERSMHEIVVLIGKKLLDLSKQAYRDPENFPQPNVEELDAEVHRLIAEAEEEGLTEEMAREIVAKITILDYYEALARYSFVLSDQIIKYLESKQTITFTMPRMLIALLNRILVEQSADDIILENLGASQ
;
A
#
# COMPACT_ATOMS: atom_id res chain seq x y z
N MET A 1 -17.74 -1.96 35.63
CA MET A 1 -18.15 -2.95 34.62
C MET A 1 -19.57 -3.50 34.83
N ILE A 2 -20.45 -3.34 33.84
CA ILE A 2 -21.81 -3.91 33.81
C ILE A 2 -21.78 -5.25 33.05
N ILE A 3 -21.63 -6.37 33.76
CA ILE A 3 -21.64 -7.72 33.14
C ILE A 3 -23.06 -8.29 32.98
N ARG A 4 -24.07 -7.68 33.60
CA ARG A 4 -25.43 -8.25 33.64
C ARG A 4 -26.20 -8.22 32.32
N GLU A 5 -25.68 -7.57 31.30
CA GLU A 5 -26.31 -7.49 29.98
C GLU A 5 -25.28 -7.77 28.89
N VAL A 6 -25.51 -8.78 28.04
CA VAL A 6 -24.60 -9.18 26.95
C VAL A 6 -25.36 -9.10 25.61
N PRO A 7 -24.79 -8.55 24.53
CA PRO A 7 -25.45 -8.53 23.22
C PRO A 7 -25.92 -9.92 22.75
N ALA A 8 -27.08 -9.99 22.07
CA ALA A 8 -27.69 -11.26 21.67
C ALA A 8 -26.88 -12.05 20.62
N ASP A 9 -26.03 -11.40 19.85
CA ASP A 9 -25.08 -12.02 18.91
C ASP A 9 -23.90 -12.69 19.64
N GLN A 10 -23.70 -12.42 20.94
CA GLN A 10 -22.63 -12.96 21.78
C GLN A 10 -23.12 -14.05 22.75
N LYS A 11 -23.97 -14.96 22.28
CA LYS A 11 -24.54 -16.06 23.11
C LYS A 11 -23.49 -16.84 23.91
N ILE A 12 -22.36 -17.18 23.28
CA ILE A 12 -21.29 -17.96 23.91
C ILE A 12 -20.70 -17.20 25.11
N ASP A 13 -20.51 -15.90 24.97
CA ASP A 13 -19.93 -15.07 26.02
C ASP A 13 -20.94 -14.89 27.17
N ALA A 14 -22.24 -14.76 26.84
CA ALA A 14 -23.31 -14.74 27.84
C ALA A 14 -23.37 -16.03 28.67
N GLU A 15 -23.23 -17.20 28.05
CA GLU A 15 -23.19 -18.50 28.74
C GLU A 15 -21.97 -18.61 29.66
N ILE A 16 -20.80 -18.17 29.20
CA ILE A 16 -19.56 -18.21 30.00
C ILE A 16 -19.64 -17.26 31.19
N LEU A 17 -20.08 -16.02 30.98
CA LEU A 17 -20.23 -15.01 32.04
C LEU A 17 -21.31 -15.41 33.05
N ALA A 18 -22.39 -16.05 32.59
CA ALA A 18 -23.42 -16.59 33.47
C ALA A 18 -22.87 -17.72 34.35
N ALA A 19 -22.12 -18.66 33.76
CA ALA A 19 -21.48 -19.74 34.52
C ALA A 19 -20.46 -19.22 35.54
N LEU A 20 -19.68 -18.19 35.18
CA LEU A 20 -18.73 -17.54 36.07
C LEU A 20 -19.36 -16.90 37.31
N LEU A 21 -20.54 -16.31 37.15
CA LEU A 21 -21.24 -15.54 38.20
C LEU A 21 -22.36 -16.33 38.91
N ASP A 22 -22.49 -17.63 38.63
CA ASP A 22 -23.59 -18.48 39.10
C ASP A 22 -24.99 -17.91 38.75
N LEU A 23 -25.10 -17.36 37.53
CA LEU A 23 -26.31 -16.77 36.97
C LEU A 23 -26.86 -17.60 35.81
N ILE A 24 -28.02 -17.19 35.31
CA ILE A 24 -28.70 -17.79 34.16
C ILE A 24 -28.79 -16.75 33.05
N PRO A 25 -28.33 -17.05 31.82
CA PRO A 25 -28.46 -16.14 30.69
C PRO A 25 -29.89 -16.22 30.12
N VAL A 26 -30.61 -15.11 30.15
CA VAL A 26 -31.99 -15.01 29.65
C VAL A 26 -32.02 -14.04 28.47
N LEU A 27 -32.40 -14.51 27.28
CA LEU A 27 -32.57 -13.63 26.12
C LEU A 27 -33.75 -12.68 26.35
N ASP A 28 -33.54 -11.39 26.18
CA ASP A 28 -34.53 -10.31 26.34
C ASP A 28 -34.32 -9.26 25.25
N GLY A 29 -35.08 -9.37 24.16
CA GLY A 29 -34.90 -8.52 22.97
C GLY A 29 -33.56 -8.77 22.28
N ASP A 30 -32.74 -7.72 22.21
CA ASP A 30 -31.42 -7.71 21.57
C ASP A 30 -30.26 -8.04 22.53
N ARG A 31 -30.55 -8.47 23.77
CA ARG A 31 -29.55 -8.77 24.81
C ARG A 31 -29.88 -10.02 25.61
N TYR A 32 -28.86 -10.66 26.16
CA TYR A 32 -28.95 -11.61 27.26
C TYR A 32 -28.82 -10.89 28.60
N LEU A 33 -29.83 -11.03 29.46
CA LEU A 33 -29.78 -10.61 30.85
C LEU A 33 -29.26 -11.76 31.71
N LEU A 34 -28.19 -11.51 32.49
CA LEU A 34 -27.65 -12.48 33.42
C LEU A 34 -28.38 -12.35 34.76
N MET A 35 -29.24 -13.32 35.05
CA MET A 35 -30.20 -13.25 36.15
C MET A 35 -29.97 -14.36 37.17
N GLY A 36 -30.14 -14.05 38.46
CA GLY A 36 -30.15 -15.07 39.49
C GLY A 36 -31.39 -15.96 39.34
N ARG A 37 -31.29 -17.22 39.75
CA ARG A 37 -32.37 -18.22 39.59
C ARG A 37 -33.73 -17.76 40.14
N GLY A 38 -33.74 -17.10 41.30
CA GLY A 38 -34.98 -16.55 41.88
C GLY A 38 -35.63 -15.45 41.02
N ALA A 39 -34.83 -14.60 40.38
CA ALA A 39 -35.35 -13.56 39.49
C ALA A 39 -35.93 -14.15 38.19
N VAL A 40 -35.35 -15.24 37.68
CA VAL A 40 -35.91 -15.98 36.54
C VAL A 40 -37.25 -16.63 36.92
N ILE A 41 -37.35 -17.24 38.11
CA ILE A 41 -38.60 -17.82 38.62
C ILE A 41 -39.70 -16.75 38.71
N ASN A 42 -39.40 -15.58 39.25
CA ASN A 42 -40.35 -14.47 39.32
C ASN A 42 -40.83 -14.05 37.92
N ARG A 43 -39.93 -13.95 36.93
CA ARG A 43 -40.32 -13.65 35.54
C ARG A 43 -41.16 -14.76 34.90
N VAL A 44 -40.93 -16.02 35.23
CA VAL A 44 -41.77 -17.15 34.78
C VAL A 44 -43.19 -17.01 35.37
N GLU A 45 -43.31 -16.65 36.65
CA GLU A 45 -44.60 -16.43 37.31
C GLU A 45 -45.33 -15.21 36.73
N GLU A 46 -44.63 -14.11 36.47
CA GLU A 46 -45.16 -12.94 35.78
C GLU A 46 -45.68 -13.29 34.38
N ALA A 47 -44.91 -14.01 33.56
CA ALA A 47 -45.34 -14.45 32.23
C ALA A 47 -46.59 -15.34 32.30
N ARG A 48 -46.70 -16.21 33.32
CA ARG A 48 -47.91 -17.01 33.59
C ARG A 48 -49.10 -16.13 33.97
N HIS A 49 -48.90 -15.10 34.78
CA HIS A 49 -49.95 -14.15 35.15
C HIS A 49 -50.45 -13.33 33.95
N PHE A 50 -49.56 -12.93 33.05
CA PHE A 50 -49.90 -12.19 31.82
C PHE A 50 -50.36 -13.10 30.66
N ARG A 51 -50.43 -14.42 30.86
CA ARG A 51 -50.77 -15.44 29.84
C ARG A 51 -49.85 -15.43 28.61
N ASP A 52 -48.61 -14.99 28.77
CA ASP A 52 -47.57 -15.07 27.74
C ASP A 52 -46.90 -16.45 27.77
N ARG A 53 -47.50 -17.38 27.02
CA ARG A 53 -47.09 -18.79 27.03
C ARG A 53 -45.72 -18.99 26.39
N ASP A 54 -45.41 -18.24 25.34
CA ASP A 54 -44.16 -18.41 24.60
C ASP A 54 -42.98 -17.90 25.43
N ARG A 55 -43.12 -16.72 26.05
CA ARG A 55 -42.11 -16.19 26.98
C ARG A 55 -41.91 -17.09 28.19
N GLY A 56 -42.99 -17.67 28.73
CA GLY A 56 -42.92 -18.62 29.83
C GLY A 56 -42.17 -19.92 29.49
N ILE A 57 -42.28 -20.42 28.26
CA ILE A 57 -41.53 -21.59 27.78
C ILE A 57 -40.05 -21.25 27.60
N GLU A 58 -39.73 -20.09 27.05
CA GLU A 58 -38.33 -19.62 26.89
C GLU A 58 -37.62 -19.47 28.23
N LEU A 59 -38.27 -18.84 29.21
CA LEU A 59 -37.72 -18.66 30.55
C LEU A 59 -37.54 -20.00 31.28
N ALA A 60 -38.46 -20.94 31.10
CA ALA A 60 -38.34 -22.29 31.65
C ALA A 60 -37.16 -23.05 31.01
N LYS A 61 -36.94 -22.92 29.69
CA LYS A 61 -35.76 -23.46 29.01
C LYS A 61 -34.46 -22.82 29.51
N ALA A 62 -34.44 -21.51 29.76
CA ALA A 62 -33.27 -20.85 30.31
C ALA A 62 -32.91 -21.41 31.71
N MET A 63 -33.88 -21.86 32.50
CA MET A 63 -33.62 -22.52 33.78
C MET A 63 -32.94 -23.90 33.67
N GLU A 64 -32.88 -24.49 32.48
CA GLU A 64 -32.13 -25.72 32.20
C GLU A 64 -30.63 -25.45 31.95
N PHE A 65 -30.20 -24.18 32.00
CA PHE A 65 -28.81 -23.79 31.85
C PHE A 65 -27.89 -24.54 32.84
N ASN A 66 -26.88 -25.22 32.29
CA ASN A 66 -25.93 -26.02 33.05
C ASN A 66 -24.53 -25.41 32.99
N ALA A 67 -24.15 -24.70 34.06
CA ALA A 67 -22.83 -24.09 34.21
C ALA A 67 -21.68 -25.12 34.14
N GLU A 68 -21.88 -26.33 34.65
CA GLU A 68 -20.85 -27.39 34.65
C GLU A 68 -20.55 -27.89 33.22
N THR A 69 -21.57 -27.97 32.37
CA THR A 69 -21.39 -28.31 30.94
C THR A 69 -20.60 -27.23 30.22
N VAL A 70 -20.95 -25.96 30.43
CA VAL A 70 -20.21 -24.82 29.85
C VAL A 70 -18.74 -24.84 30.29
N PHE A 71 -18.51 -25.15 31.57
CA PHE A 71 -17.17 -25.29 32.14
C PHE A 71 -16.37 -26.43 31.49
N ARG A 72 -16.95 -27.63 31.39
CA ARG A 72 -16.26 -28.77 30.78
C ARG A 72 -15.93 -28.57 29.31
N GLU A 73 -16.82 -27.93 28.58
CA GLU A 73 -16.69 -27.83 27.13
C GLU A 73 -15.83 -26.66 26.68
N ARG A 74 -15.83 -25.52 27.39
CA ARG A 74 -15.37 -24.24 26.82
C ARG A 74 -14.30 -23.51 27.63
N TYR A 75 -14.11 -23.88 28.88
CA TYR A 75 -13.29 -23.09 29.81
C TYR A 75 -11.78 -23.21 29.55
N THR A 76 -11.33 -24.38 29.10
CA THR A 76 -9.92 -24.63 28.72
C THR A 76 -9.63 -24.39 27.25
N GLN A 77 -10.64 -24.01 26.46
CA GLN A 77 -10.46 -23.76 25.04
C GLN A 77 -9.76 -22.42 24.81
N VAL A 78 -8.64 -22.46 24.09
CA VAL A 78 -8.01 -21.28 23.52
C VAL A 78 -8.75 -20.95 22.23
N ALA A 79 -9.13 -19.69 22.08
CA ALA A 79 -9.77 -19.20 20.86
C ALA A 79 -9.00 -18.00 20.30
N SER A 80 -9.15 -17.80 18.99
CA SER A 80 -8.65 -16.61 18.31
C SER A 80 -9.63 -15.43 18.50
N ARG A 81 -9.10 -14.23 18.71
CA ARG A 81 -9.85 -12.98 18.75
C ARG A 81 -9.17 -11.97 17.84
N THR A 82 -9.99 -11.33 17.00
CA THR A 82 -9.58 -10.20 16.16
C THR A 82 -10.09 -8.89 16.76
N LEU A 83 -9.23 -7.88 16.79
CA LEU A 83 -9.55 -6.50 17.19
C LEU A 83 -9.28 -5.56 16.01
N ASP A 84 -10.19 -4.61 15.81
CA ASP A 84 -9.99 -3.49 14.90
C ASP A 84 -9.35 -2.34 15.69
N ILE A 85 -8.17 -1.91 15.29
CA ILE A 85 -7.43 -0.79 15.89
C ILE A 85 -7.00 0.19 14.81
N ASN A 86 -6.74 1.44 15.15
CA ASN A 86 -6.24 2.42 14.18
C ASN A 86 -4.83 2.06 13.71
N THR A 87 -4.50 2.38 12.46
CA THR A 87 -3.14 2.19 11.90
C THR A 87 -2.06 2.85 12.77
N SER A 88 -2.36 4.01 13.38
CA SER A 88 -1.45 4.71 14.29
C SER A 88 -1.18 3.95 15.59
N THR A 89 -2.19 3.30 16.17
CA THR A 89 -2.02 2.43 17.33
C THR A 89 -1.15 1.24 16.98
N LEU A 90 -1.42 0.59 15.84
CA LEU A 90 -0.62 -0.53 15.36
C LEU A 90 0.85 -0.13 15.14
N PHE A 91 1.10 1.03 14.55
CA PHE A 91 2.46 1.56 14.35
C PHE A 91 3.23 1.63 15.68
N ARG A 92 2.64 2.18 16.74
CA ARG A 92 3.29 2.27 18.07
C ARG A 92 3.51 0.90 18.70
N VAL A 93 2.57 -0.03 18.52
CA VAL A 93 2.73 -1.42 18.94
C VAL A 93 3.95 -2.05 18.25
N LEU A 94 4.11 -1.85 16.94
CA LEU A 94 5.24 -2.43 16.19
C LEU A 94 6.58 -1.74 16.49
N GLU A 95 6.57 -0.45 16.77
CA GLU A 95 7.74 0.31 17.27
C GLU A 95 8.22 -0.24 18.63
N GLU A 96 7.29 -0.44 19.56
CA GLU A 96 7.56 -1.07 20.87
C GLU A 96 8.06 -2.50 20.70
N ALA A 97 7.41 -3.32 19.85
CA ALA A 97 7.83 -4.69 19.57
C ALA A 97 9.26 -4.77 19.03
N SER A 98 9.66 -3.80 18.19
CA SER A 98 11.02 -3.72 17.66
C SER A 98 12.05 -3.41 18.75
N SER A 99 11.66 -2.55 19.71
CA SER A 99 12.49 -2.15 20.84
C SER A 99 12.64 -3.27 21.89
N THR A 100 11.56 -3.99 22.19
CA THR A 100 11.55 -5.05 23.21
C THR A 100 11.96 -6.42 22.67
N GLY A 101 11.86 -6.63 21.36
CA GLY A 101 12.04 -7.94 20.71
C GLY A 101 10.90 -8.92 20.99
N GLU A 102 9.79 -8.45 21.57
CA GLU A 102 8.58 -9.25 21.80
C GLU A 102 7.86 -9.56 20.49
N SER A 103 7.23 -10.74 20.39
CA SER A 103 6.30 -11.00 19.29
C SER A 103 5.04 -10.13 19.40
N ARG A 104 4.28 -9.98 18.31
CA ARG A 104 3.02 -9.22 18.34
C ARG A 104 2.05 -9.82 19.36
N ASP A 105 1.91 -11.14 19.44
CA ASP A 105 1.06 -11.76 20.47
C ASP A 105 1.59 -11.53 21.88
N GLU A 106 2.90 -11.63 22.12
CA GLU A 106 3.50 -11.36 23.44
C GLU A 106 3.19 -9.93 23.89
N LEU A 107 3.36 -8.97 22.99
CA LEU A 107 3.06 -7.58 23.22
C LEU A 107 1.57 -7.36 23.48
N MET A 108 0.68 -7.93 22.66
CA MET A 108 -0.78 -7.83 22.89
C MET A 108 -1.20 -8.45 24.23
N ARG A 109 -0.58 -9.56 24.66
CA ARG A 109 -0.82 -10.13 25.98
C ARG A 109 -0.41 -9.18 27.09
N ARG A 110 0.77 -8.57 26.97
CA ARG A 110 1.28 -7.57 27.93
C ARG A 110 0.36 -6.36 28.02
N LEU A 111 -0.12 -5.86 26.88
CA LEU A 111 -0.96 -4.66 26.79
C LEU A 111 -2.39 -4.89 27.27
N LEU A 112 -2.98 -6.07 27.03
CA LEU A 112 -4.37 -6.35 27.41
C LEU A 112 -4.50 -6.94 28.82
N ARG A 113 -3.42 -7.54 29.36
CA ARG A 113 -3.42 -8.17 30.69
C ARG A 113 -3.92 -7.22 31.80
N PRO A 114 -3.45 -5.97 31.93
CA PRO A 114 -3.85 -5.09 33.03
C PRO A 114 -5.36 -4.86 33.08
N SER A 115 -6.00 -4.64 31.92
CA SER A 115 -7.44 -4.42 31.85
C SER A 115 -8.23 -5.68 32.24
N VAL A 116 -7.76 -6.86 31.84
CA VAL A 116 -8.40 -8.14 32.20
C VAL A 116 -8.21 -8.45 33.69
N ASP A 117 -7.03 -8.19 34.25
CA ASP A 117 -6.78 -8.34 35.69
C ASP A 117 -7.66 -7.40 36.52
N GLN A 118 -7.77 -6.13 36.10
CA GLN A 118 -8.66 -5.17 36.74
C GLN A 118 -10.12 -5.60 36.66
N ALA A 119 -10.56 -6.15 35.53
CA ALA A 119 -11.90 -6.69 35.39
C ALA A 119 -12.16 -7.88 36.33
N ILE A 120 -11.17 -8.74 36.59
CA ILE A 120 -11.27 -9.81 37.60
C ILE A 120 -11.37 -9.20 39.00
N ASN A 121 -10.53 -8.22 39.32
CA ASN A 121 -10.54 -7.52 40.62
C ASN A 121 -11.90 -6.87 40.92
N ASP A 122 -12.49 -6.19 39.94
CA ASP A 122 -13.81 -5.56 40.02
C ASP A 122 -14.94 -6.58 40.27
N LEU A 123 -14.75 -7.84 39.85
CA LEU A 123 -15.72 -8.91 40.00
C LEU A 123 -15.50 -9.82 41.21
N SER A 124 -14.35 -9.76 41.88
CA SER A 124 -13.98 -10.62 43.02
C SER A 124 -15.12 -10.82 44.01
N ASN A 125 -15.76 -9.75 44.46
CA ASN A 125 -16.90 -9.78 45.40
C ASN A 125 -18.18 -10.50 44.88
N ARG A 126 -18.24 -10.86 43.60
CA ARG A 126 -19.38 -11.51 42.94
C ARG A 126 -19.04 -12.90 42.41
N LEU A 127 -17.77 -13.28 42.42
CA LEU A 127 -17.28 -14.58 42.00
C LEU A 127 -17.23 -15.52 43.23
N SER A 128 -17.36 -16.82 42.99
CA SER A 128 -16.93 -17.80 43.99
C SER A 128 -15.40 -17.82 44.08
N GLU A 129 -14.85 -18.20 45.23
CA GLU A 129 -13.40 -18.32 45.43
C GLU A 129 -12.76 -19.23 44.35
N GLU A 130 -13.41 -20.36 44.03
CA GLU A 130 -12.96 -21.29 42.99
C GLU A 130 -12.91 -20.65 41.59
N ASN A 131 -13.92 -19.85 41.22
CA ASN A 131 -13.97 -19.19 39.92
C ASN A 131 -12.94 -18.04 39.82
N GLU A 132 -12.71 -17.31 40.92
CA GLU A 132 -11.67 -16.29 40.97
C GLU A 132 -10.27 -16.89 40.81
N ASP A 133 -9.94 -17.93 41.59
CA ASP A 133 -8.65 -18.62 41.52
C ASP A 133 -8.37 -19.14 40.10
N LEU A 134 -9.39 -19.71 39.46
CA LEU A 134 -9.30 -20.22 38.10
C LEU A 134 -9.10 -19.13 37.06
N LEU A 135 -9.77 -17.98 37.21
CA LEU A 135 -9.57 -16.81 36.36
C LEU A 135 -8.14 -16.29 36.45
N ARG A 136 -7.62 -16.13 37.68
CA ARG A 136 -6.25 -15.68 37.93
C ARG A 136 -5.21 -16.67 37.38
N PHE A 137 -5.39 -17.96 37.64
CA PHE A 137 -4.53 -19.01 37.10
C PHE A 137 -4.52 -19.03 35.56
N SER A 138 -5.70 -18.83 34.94
CA SER A 138 -5.80 -18.81 33.47
C SER A 138 -5.13 -17.57 32.88
N LEU A 139 -5.26 -16.42 33.54
CA LEU A 139 -4.57 -15.18 33.15
C LEU A 139 -3.04 -15.36 33.25
N GLU A 140 -2.54 -15.88 34.37
CA GLU A 140 -1.11 -16.14 34.56
C GLU A 140 -0.55 -17.11 33.52
N LYS A 141 -1.26 -18.22 33.26
CA LYS A 141 -0.85 -19.20 32.24
C LYS A 141 -0.82 -18.62 30.84
N TRP A 142 -1.81 -17.81 30.49
CA TRP A 142 -1.85 -17.16 29.18
C TRP A 142 -0.68 -16.20 29.00
N CYS A 143 -0.35 -15.40 30.03
CA CYS A 143 0.80 -14.51 30.01
C CYS A 143 2.14 -15.25 29.95
N ALA A 144 2.26 -16.40 30.63
CA ALA A 144 3.49 -17.20 30.64
C ALA A 144 3.66 -18.09 29.41
N SER A 145 2.64 -18.20 28.54
CA SER A 145 2.71 -19.03 27.34
C SER A 145 3.73 -18.46 26.35
N LYS A 146 4.68 -19.29 25.92
CA LYS A 146 5.62 -18.96 24.82
C LYS A 146 5.22 -19.57 23.48
N GLN A 147 3.97 -20.03 23.35
CA GLN A 147 3.50 -20.60 22.09
C GLN A 147 3.45 -19.48 21.04
N GLN A 148 4.44 -19.50 20.16
CA GLN A 148 4.44 -18.79 18.88
C GLN A 148 3.53 -19.57 17.93
N MET A 149 2.37 -19.02 17.58
CA MET A 149 1.75 -19.40 16.32
C MET A 149 2.43 -18.59 15.21
N LYS A 150 2.43 -19.08 13.97
CA LYS A 150 2.93 -18.30 12.82
C LYS A 150 2.07 -17.04 12.67
N GLU A 151 2.53 -15.96 13.29
CA GLU A 151 1.83 -14.67 13.43
C GLU A 151 1.96 -13.78 12.20
N PHE A 152 3.01 -14.02 11.40
CA PHE A 152 3.29 -13.29 10.18
C PHE A 152 2.77 -14.06 8.98
N ASP A 153 1.99 -13.40 8.12
CA ASP A 153 2.01 -13.76 6.72
C ASP A 153 3.45 -13.49 6.23
N SER A 154 4.03 -14.32 5.36
CA SER A 154 5.43 -14.16 4.93
C SER A 154 5.73 -12.81 4.26
N ARG A 155 4.68 -12.01 4.04
CA ARG A 155 4.67 -10.68 3.46
C ARG A 155 4.83 -9.57 4.49
N ASP A 156 4.63 -9.80 5.78
CA ASP A 156 4.71 -8.78 6.85
C ASP A 156 6.09 -8.71 7.52
N LEU A 157 7.06 -9.43 6.94
CA LEU A 157 8.45 -9.46 7.37
C LEU A 157 9.32 -9.01 6.20
N GLN A 158 10.24 -8.09 6.44
CA GLN A 158 11.28 -7.78 5.47
C GLN A 158 12.29 -8.95 5.42
N GLU A 159 12.61 -9.44 4.22
CA GLU A 159 13.67 -10.45 4.06
C GLU A 159 15.03 -9.87 4.50
N GLY A 160 15.68 -10.51 5.50
CA GLY A 160 16.95 -10.11 6.11
C GLY A 160 17.34 -11.01 7.29
N ASP A 161 18.54 -10.78 7.88
CA ASP A 161 19.09 -11.59 8.99
C ASP A 161 18.29 -11.46 10.32
N VAL A 162 17.44 -10.43 10.45
CA VAL A 162 16.53 -10.20 11.59
C VAL A 162 15.15 -9.79 11.05
N ALA A 163 14.10 -10.45 11.53
CA ALA A 163 12.71 -10.18 11.17
C ALA A 163 12.23 -8.87 11.81
N ILE A 164 12.26 -7.76 11.07
CA ILE A 164 11.73 -6.46 11.52
C ILE A 164 10.24 -6.40 11.16
N PRO A 165 9.34 -6.07 12.12
CA PRO A 165 7.93 -5.91 11.83
C PRO A 165 7.69 -4.67 10.95
N VAL A 166 6.91 -4.85 9.88
CA VAL A 166 6.58 -3.78 8.94
C VAL A 166 5.08 -3.72 8.68
N LEU A 167 4.57 -2.53 8.36
CA LEU A 167 3.20 -2.38 7.84
C LEU A 167 3.27 -2.36 6.32
N ASN A 168 2.79 -3.41 5.69
CA ASN A 168 2.69 -3.47 4.24
C ASN A 168 1.25 -3.23 3.80
N HIS A 169 1.08 -2.30 2.88
CA HIS A 169 -0.17 -2.03 2.21
C HIS A 169 0.01 -2.16 0.72
N ARG A 170 -0.60 -3.19 0.15
CA ARG A 170 -0.57 -3.45 -1.28
C ARG A 170 -1.97 -3.49 -1.85
N ILE A 171 -2.26 -2.62 -2.80
CA ILE A 171 -3.48 -2.67 -3.61
C ILE A 171 -3.12 -3.42 -4.89
N SER A 172 -3.85 -4.51 -5.16
CA SER A 172 -3.67 -5.29 -6.39
C SER A 172 -4.18 -4.52 -7.61
N HIS A 173 -3.74 -4.90 -8.81
CA HIS A 173 -4.11 -4.20 -10.05
C HIS A 173 -5.64 -4.13 -10.24
N ASP A 174 -6.33 -5.23 -9.91
CA ASP A 174 -7.78 -5.37 -10.09
C ASP A 174 -8.59 -4.52 -9.08
N GLU A 175 -7.97 -4.10 -7.98
CA GLU A 175 -8.59 -3.32 -6.90
C GLU A 175 -8.12 -1.85 -6.89
N MET A 176 -7.25 -1.47 -7.84
CA MET A 176 -6.63 -0.16 -7.84
C MET A 176 -7.64 0.93 -8.24
N PRO A 177 -7.75 2.05 -7.49
CA PRO A 177 -8.64 3.13 -7.86
C PRO A 177 -8.36 3.67 -9.27
N ASP A 178 -9.40 3.87 -10.07
CA ASP A 178 -9.30 4.31 -11.47
C ASP A 178 -8.44 5.57 -11.64
N ASP A 179 -8.64 6.55 -10.76
CA ASP A 179 -7.87 7.79 -10.78
C ASP A 179 -6.39 7.55 -10.49
N LEU A 180 -6.05 6.66 -9.55
CA LEU A 180 -4.66 6.34 -9.24
C LEU A 180 -3.98 5.65 -10.44
N HIS A 181 -4.69 4.74 -11.10
CA HIS A 181 -4.22 4.09 -12.31
C HIS A 181 -4.02 5.08 -13.45
N LYS A 182 -5.01 5.93 -13.68
CA LYS A 182 -5.00 6.95 -14.73
C LYS A 182 -3.86 7.96 -14.54
N TYR A 183 -3.73 8.55 -13.35
CA TYR A 183 -2.75 9.62 -13.14
C TYR A 183 -1.32 9.13 -12.92
N SER A 184 -1.11 7.91 -12.38
CA SER A 184 0.23 7.29 -12.38
C SER A 184 0.71 7.05 -13.82
N ARG A 185 -0.20 6.59 -14.69
CA ARG A 185 0.05 6.42 -16.13
C ARG A 185 0.42 7.73 -16.80
N TYR A 186 -0.39 8.78 -16.61
CA TYR A 186 -0.12 10.08 -17.22
C TYR A 186 1.17 10.72 -16.71
N PHE A 187 1.46 10.63 -15.42
CA PHE A 187 2.69 11.15 -14.85
C PHE A 187 3.93 10.52 -15.52
N LEU A 188 3.99 9.19 -15.57
CA LEU A 188 5.13 8.48 -16.17
C LEU A 188 5.21 8.69 -17.69
N LYS A 189 4.07 8.73 -18.38
CA LYS A 189 4.00 9.04 -19.81
C LYS A 189 4.55 10.43 -20.11
N ASN A 190 4.11 11.44 -19.34
CA ASN A 190 4.52 12.82 -19.56
C ASN A 190 5.99 13.03 -19.15
N LEU A 191 6.49 12.35 -18.12
CA LEU A 191 7.93 12.31 -17.82
C LEU A 191 8.75 11.70 -18.96
N PHE A 192 8.23 10.65 -19.60
CA PHE A 192 8.85 10.03 -20.77
C PHE A 192 8.85 10.97 -21.99
N ARG A 193 7.72 11.64 -22.26
CA ARG A 193 7.63 12.68 -23.31
C ARG A 193 8.56 13.86 -23.03
N LEU A 194 8.67 14.29 -21.78
CA LEU A 194 9.55 15.37 -21.35
C LEU A 194 11.03 15.03 -21.64
N ASN A 195 11.44 13.79 -21.38
CA ASN A 195 12.80 13.31 -21.69
C ASN A 195 13.08 13.18 -23.20
N ASN A 196 12.05 13.20 -24.04
CA ASN A 196 12.20 13.20 -25.50
C ASN A 196 12.54 14.60 -26.05
N ILE A 197 12.31 15.67 -25.27
CA ILE A 197 12.59 17.05 -25.66
C ILE A 197 14.06 17.39 -25.38
N TYR A 198 14.73 18.08 -26.31
CA TYR A 198 16.10 18.57 -26.12
C TYR A 198 16.37 19.91 -26.83
N ARG A 199 17.34 20.67 -26.30
CA ARG A 199 17.77 21.98 -26.85
C ARG A 199 16.56 22.89 -27.12
N ASN A 200 16.51 23.55 -28.27
CA ASN A 200 15.46 24.50 -28.68
C ASN A 200 14.19 23.76 -29.12
N TYR A 201 13.56 23.02 -28.21
CA TYR A 201 12.30 22.29 -28.48
C TYR A 201 12.39 21.25 -29.61
N GLU A 202 13.57 20.64 -29.80
CA GLU A 202 13.72 19.50 -30.70
C GLU A 202 13.33 18.19 -30.01
N PHE A 203 13.04 17.15 -30.80
CA PHE A 203 12.62 15.84 -30.30
C PHE A 203 13.54 14.73 -30.81
N PHE A 204 13.97 13.82 -29.93
CA PHE A 204 14.80 12.68 -30.36
C PHE A 204 14.02 11.71 -31.26
N TYR A 205 12.73 11.60 -30.97
CA TYR A 205 11.76 10.81 -31.71
C TYR A 205 10.51 11.65 -31.96
N PRO A 206 9.83 11.50 -33.11
CA PRO A 206 8.57 12.19 -33.36
C PRO A 206 7.54 11.93 -32.24
N PRO A 207 6.83 12.96 -31.75
CA PRO A 207 5.86 12.81 -30.65
C PRO A 207 4.80 11.73 -30.90
N GLU A 208 4.32 11.59 -32.14
CA GLU A 208 3.30 10.60 -32.52
C GLU A 208 3.79 9.17 -32.35
N ILE A 209 5.10 8.97 -32.55
CA ILE A 209 5.79 7.70 -32.35
C ILE A 209 5.81 7.35 -30.86
N ILE A 210 6.16 8.31 -30.00
CA ILE A 210 6.16 8.13 -28.53
C ILE A 210 4.77 7.77 -28.02
N GLU A 211 3.74 8.47 -28.50
CA GLU A 211 2.34 8.23 -28.14
C GLU A 211 1.87 6.81 -28.47
N ARG A 212 2.15 6.34 -29.70
CA ARG A 212 1.76 4.99 -30.14
C ARG A 212 2.51 3.91 -29.38
N TYR A 213 3.78 4.13 -29.06
CA TYR A 213 4.62 3.11 -28.44
C TYR A 213 4.42 3.00 -26.94
N TRP A 214 3.99 4.08 -26.26
CA TRP A 214 3.68 4.06 -24.83
C TRP A 214 2.73 2.93 -24.42
N GLU A 215 1.74 2.61 -25.27
CA GLU A 215 0.80 1.52 -25.03
C GLU A 215 1.48 0.15 -24.91
N PHE A 216 2.59 -0.06 -25.61
CA PHE A 216 3.35 -1.31 -25.59
C PHE A 216 4.46 -1.32 -24.54
N ILE A 217 5.12 -0.17 -24.34
CA ILE A 217 6.32 -0.11 -23.50
C ILE A 217 6.03 0.30 -22.06
N SER A 218 4.91 0.99 -21.77
CA SER A 218 4.60 1.57 -20.44
C SER A 218 4.99 0.65 -19.27
N PRO A 219 5.58 1.13 -18.16
CA PRO A 219 5.90 0.24 -17.05
C PRO A 219 4.61 -0.38 -16.50
N ASP A 220 4.73 -1.56 -15.90
CA ASP A 220 3.62 -2.10 -15.13
C ASP A 220 3.39 -1.20 -13.90
N GLN A 221 2.24 -0.54 -13.90
CA GLN A 221 1.77 0.40 -12.87
C GLN A 221 0.76 -0.29 -11.92
N GLY A 222 0.65 -1.62 -11.99
CA GLY A 222 -0.45 -2.39 -11.43
C GLY A 222 -0.40 -2.69 -9.93
N THR A 223 0.43 -2.03 -9.14
CA THR A 223 0.39 -2.17 -7.68
C THR A 223 0.76 -0.88 -6.97
N PHE A 224 -0.17 -0.36 -6.17
CA PHE A 224 0.19 0.57 -5.09
C PHE A 224 0.82 -0.28 -3.98
N ASP A 225 2.09 -0.06 -3.67
CA ASP A 225 2.85 -0.84 -2.69
C ASP A 225 3.55 0.13 -1.73
N MET A 226 3.04 0.20 -0.51
CA MET A 226 3.52 1.06 0.55
C MET A 226 3.97 0.21 1.72
N LYS A 227 5.14 0.54 2.24
CA LYS A 227 5.78 -0.14 3.36
C LYS A 227 6.17 0.88 4.41
N ILE A 228 5.70 0.67 5.64
CA ILE A 228 6.12 1.47 6.79
C ILE A 228 7.00 0.59 7.68
N ILE A 229 8.15 1.13 8.09
CA ILE A 229 9.11 0.51 8.98
C ILE A 229 9.12 1.35 10.26
N PRO A 230 8.29 1.02 11.27
CA PRO A 230 8.09 1.86 12.45
C PRO A 230 9.39 2.13 13.21
N ASP A 231 10.22 1.09 13.41
CA ASP A 231 11.51 1.16 14.10
C ASP A 231 12.49 2.19 13.50
N HIS A 232 12.43 2.38 12.18
CA HIS A 232 13.31 3.31 11.49
C HIS A 232 12.66 4.69 11.28
N GLY A 233 11.36 4.82 11.58
CA GLY A 233 10.58 6.01 11.25
C GLY A 233 10.55 6.27 9.74
N VAL A 234 10.49 5.22 8.91
CA VAL A 234 10.52 5.35 7.43
C VAL A 234 9.27 4.77 6.80
N MET A 235 8.73 5.48 5.81
CA MET A 235 7.72 4.97 4.88
C MET A 235 8.28 4.99 3.46
N GLU A 236 8.24 3.84 2.79
CA GLU A 236 8.64 3.64 1.40
C GLU A 236 7.38 3.44 0.54
N LEU A 237 7.22 4.22 -0.52
CA LEU A 237 6.15 4.06 -1.50
C LEU A 237 6.73 3.69 -2.86
N ARG A 238 6.38 2.51 -3.40
CA ARG A 238 6.75 2.13 -4.76
C ARG A 238 5.83 2.81 -5.78
N LEU A 239 6.43 3.49 -6.76
CA LEU A 239 5.74 4.20 -7.83
C LEU A 239 5.44 3.32 -9.06
N TYR A 240 6.36 2.43 -9.43
CA TYR A 240 6.23 1.56 -10.61
C TYR A 240 7.21 0.39 -10.58
N ASN A 241 6.95 -0.64 -11.40
CA ASN A 241 7.90 -1.72 -11.65
C ASN A 241 8.92 -1.30 -12.74
N VAL A 242 10.21 -1.44 -12.43
CA VAL A 242 11.32 -0.99 -13.31
C VAL A 242 11.35 -1.72 -14.64
N SER A 243 11.14 -3.04 -14.63
CA SER A 243 11.32 -3.89 -15.82
C SER A 243 9.98 -4.31 -16.39
N ARG A 244 9.79 -4.06 -17.69
CA ARG A 244 8.72 -4.67 -18.48
C ARG A 244 9.32 -5.54 -19.57
N ARG A 245 8.91 -6.82 -19.57
CA ARG A 245 9.29 -7.80 -20.60
C ARG A 245 8.09 -8.14 -21.46
N PHE A 246 8.25 -8.09 -22.77
CA PHE A 246 7.20 -8.46 -23.71
C PHE A 246 7.78 -9.01 -25.01
N GLY A 247 6.99 -9.82 -25.70
CA GLY A 247 7.29 -10.33 -27.04
C GLY A 247 6.44 -9.61 -28.09
N LEU A 248 7.04 -9.30 -29.22
CA LEU A 248 6.36 -8.84 -30.43
C LEU A 248 6.63 -9.86 -31.53
N GLU A 249 5.60 -10.64 -31.87
CA GLU A 249 5.65 -11.51 -33.03
C GLU A 249 5.43 -10.71 -34.30
N ARG A 250 6.08 -11.11 -35.39
CA ARG A 250 5.86 -10.44 -36.68
C ARG A 250 4.42 -10.61 -37.11
N THR A 251 3.77 -9.47 -37.34
CA THR A 251 2.45 -9.42 -37.94
C THR A 251 2.47 -8.61 -39.23
N ARG A 252 1.35 -8.63 -39.97
CA ARG A 252 1.14 -7.75 -41.13
C ARG A 252 0.77 -6.32 -40.71
N ASN A 253 0.62 -6.04 -39.42
CA ASN A 253 0.29 -4.70 -38.94
C ASN A 253 1.51 -3.76 -39.15
N PRO A 254 1.35 -2.62 -39.84
CA PRO A 254 2.39 -1.59 -39.94
C PRO A 254 2.97 -1.15 -38.59
N ASP A 255 2.15 -1.16 -37.53
CA ASP A 255 2.59 -0.77 -36.18
C ASP A 255 3.70 -1.68 -35.64
N TYR A 256 3.71 -2.97 -36.01
CA TYR A 256 4.78 -3.90 -35.62
C TYR A 256 6.15 -3.39 -36.08
N TYR A 257 6.27 -2.99 -37.35
CA TYR A 257 7.53 -2.52 -37.90
C TYR A 257 7.96 -1.20 -37.28
N GLY A 258 7.01 -0.30 -36.99
CA GLY A 258 7.28 0.94 -36.26
C GLY A 258 7.86 0.68 -34.88
N ILE A 259 7.18 -0.15 -34.07
CA ILE A 259 7.61 -0.46 -32.69
C ILE A 259 8.97 -1.16 -32.70
N ALA A 260 9.14 -2.15 -33.56
CA ALA A 260 10.39 -2.91 -33.65
C ALA A 260 11.55 -2.04 -34.15
N GLU A 261 11.30 -1.12 -35.09
CA GLU A 261 12.27 -0.12 -35.53
C GLU A 261 12.65 0.82 -34.38
N PHE A 262 11.68 1.31 -33.61
CA PHE A 262 11.93 2.18 -32.45
C PHE A 262 12.74 1.46 -31.37
N LEU A 263 12.30 0.28 -30.94
CA LEU A 263 12.96 -0.50 -29.89
C LEU A 263 14.40 -0.84 -30.27
N ALA A 264 14.63 -1.28 -31.51
CA ALA A 264 15.98 -1.59 -31.98
C ALA A 264 16.84 -0.31 -32.15
N LYS A 265 16.26 0.81 -32.60
CA LYS A 265 16.98 2.09 -32.70
C LYS A 265 17.33 2.65 -31.33
N ASP A 266 16.43 2.62 -30.35
CA ASP A 266 16.71 3.14 -29.01
C ASP A 266 17.62 2.19 -28.21
N ALA A 267 17.53 0.87 -28.41
CA ALA A 267 18.53 -0.07 -27.90
C ALA A 267 19.96 0.26 -28.40
N ARG A 268 20.08 0.70 -29.67
CA ARG A 268 21.33 1.19 -30.27
C ARG A 268 21.74 2.57 -29.76
N LYS A 269 20.82 3.53 -29.76
CA LYS A 269 21.12 4.96 -29.54
C LYS A 269 21.11 5.37 -28.07
N ARG A 270 20.25 4.77 -27.25
CA ARG A 270 19.96 5.10 -25.85
C ARG A 270 19.62 6.58 -25.68
N CYS A 271 18.66 7.06 -26.46
CA CYS A 271 18.39 8.48 -26.53
C CYS A 271 17.42 8.99 -25.48
N ILE A 272 16.62 8.11 -24.91
CA ILE A 272 15.78 8.42 -23.76
C ILE A 272 16.56 8.07 -22.48
N LYS A 273 17.16 9.08 -21.84
CA LYS A 273 17.96 8.88 -20.61
C LYS A 273 17.09 8.27 -19.50
N GLY A 274 17.67 7.33 -18.75
CA GLY A 274 16.98 6.52 -17.74
C GLY A 274 16.27 5.28 -18.30
N CYS A 275 15.87 5.28 -19.57
CA CYS A 275 15.31 4.09 -20.21
C CYS A 275 16.43 3.20 -20.77
N ARG A 276 16.41 1.89 -20.48
CA ARG A 276 17.30 0.92 -21.13
C ARG A 276 16.47 -0.14 -21.82
N ILE A 277 16.62 -0.22 -23.14
CA ILE A 277 15.94 -1.21 -23.96
C ILE A 277 16.95 -2.28 -24.37
N SER A 278 16.65 -3.52 -23.98
CA SER A 278 17.34 -4.72 -24.46
C SER A 278 16.42 -5.44 -25.42
N VAL A 279 16.90 -5.72 -26.63
CA VAL A 279 16.13 -6.45 -27.65
C VAL A 279 16.85 -7.75 -27.98
N HIS A 280 16.08 -8.84 -27.95
CA HIS A 280 16.50 -10.19 -28.30
C HIS A 280 15.63 -10.72 -29.44
N GLY A 281 16.21 -11.55 -30.29
CA GLY A 281 15.49 -12.25 -31.33
C GLY A 281 14.53 -13.28 -30.75
N GLN A 282 13.43 -13.55 -31.46
CA GLN A 282 12.58 -14.70 -31.12
C GLN A 282 13.32 -16.04 -31.33
N THR A 283 14.23 -16.06 -32.30
CA THR A 283 15.10 -17.19 -32.65
C THR A 283 16.57 -16.77 -32.62
N SER A 284 17.49 -17.75 -32.63
CA SER A 284 18.93 -17.48 -32.73
C SER A 284 19.34 -16.82 -34.04
N GLU A 285 18.60 -17.04 -35.13
CA GLU A 285 18.81 -16.36 -36.41
C GLU A 285 18.40 -14.88 -36.32
N ASP A 286 17.29 -14.59 -35.64
CA ASP A 286 16.82 -13.23 -35.38
C ASP A 286 17.81 -12.46 -34.48
N ASP A 287 18.40 -13.12 -33.48
CA ASP A 287 19.46 -12.54 -32.64
C ASP A 287 20.68 -12.12 -33.48
N GLU A 288 21.08 -12.93 -34.45
CA GLU A 288 22.20 -12.61 -35.33
C GLU A 288 21.88 -11.43 -36.25
N LYS A 289 20.66 -11.38 -36.80
CA LYS A 289 20.17 -10.24 -37.57
C LYS A 289 20.11 -8.96 -36.73
N LEU A 290 19.63 -9.03 -35.49
CA LEU A 290 19.61 -7.90 -34.56
C LEU A 290 21.02 -7.42 -34.23
N LYS A 291 21.98 -8.32 -33.98
CA LYS A 291 23.39 -7.94 -33.80
C LYS A 291 23.94 -7.20 -35.01
N GLN A 292 23.65 -7.70 -36.22
CA GLN A 292 24.03 -7.01 -37.45
C GLN A 292 23.41 -5.62 -37.56
N MET A 293 22.14 -5.45 -37.16
CA MET A 293 21.46 -4.16 -37.12
C MET A 293 22.12 -3.19 -36.12
N MET A 294 22.53 -3.66 -34.94
CA MET A 294 23.22 -2.84 -33.94
C MET A 294 24.59 -2.35 -34.43
N LEU A 295 25.24 -3.12 -35.32
CA LEU A 295 26.56 -2.84 -35.89
C LEU A 295 26.53 -1.97 -37.17
N ILE A 296 25.36 -1.57 -37.66
CA ILE A 296 25.27 -0.69 -38.84
C ILE A 296 25.87 0.67 -38.50
N GLU A 297 26.88 1.06 -39.28
CA GLU A 297 27.55 2.37 -39.22
C GLU A 297 28.12 2.68 -37.83
N THR A 298 28.45 1.65 -37.03
CA THR A 298 29.24 1.81 -35.81
C THR A 298 30.71 1.67 -36.16
N ASP A 299 31.37 2.80 -36.40
CA ASP A 299 32.83 2.85 -36.47
C ASP A 299 33.39 2.70 -35.05
N GLY A 300 34.04 1.56 -34.80
CA GLY A 300 34.58 1.22 -33.49
C GLY A 300 35.65 2.20 -33.02
N SER A 301 35.41 2.82 -31.87
CA SER A 301 36.47 3.01 -30.88
C SER A 301 35.97 2.48 -29.54
N ASP A 302 36.62 1.41 -29.05
CA ASP A 302 36.42 0.80 -27.73
C ASP A 302 36.98 1.73 -26.62
N SER A 303 36.53 2.98 -26.61
CA SER A 303 36.84 3.94 -25.55
C SER A 303 35.52 4.34 -24.92
N PRO A 304 35.17 3.82 -23.72
CA PRO A 304 34.07 4.40 -22.97
C PRO A 304 34.47 5.85 -22.68
N ILE A 305 33.76 6.81 -23.30
CA ILE A 305 34.00 8.22 -23.05
C ILE A 305 33.69 8.48 -21.57
N PRO A 306 34.69 8.85 -20.74
CA PRO A 306 34.43 9.13 -19.33
C PRO A 306 33.51 10.35 -19.23
N GLY A 307 32.30 10.16 -18.69
CA GLY A 307 31.33 11.24 -18.46
C GLY A 307 30.24 11.43 -19.53
N ALA A 308 30.15 10.60 -20.58
CA ALA A 308 29.08 10.68 -21.57
C ALA A 308 27.81 9.92 -21.13
N ALA A 309 27.07 10.48 -20.17
CA ALA A 309 25.70 10.11 -19.89
C ALA A 309 24.76 10.74 -20.96
N GLY A 310 24.69 10.14 -22.16
CA GLY A 310 23.78 10.59 -23.23
C GLY A 310 24.08 9.98 -24.60
N CYS A 311 23.03 9.69 -25.39
CA CYS A 311 23.01 9.10 -26.75
C CYS A 311 24.39 8.81 -27.38
N ILE A 312 24.80 7.54 -27.54
CA ILE A 312 26.13 7.20 -28.10
C ILE A 312 26.09 6.81 -29.61
N ALA A 313 24.95 6.91 -30.31
CA ALA A 313 24.95 6.64 -31.76
C ALA A 313 24.27 7.73 -32.60
N TYR A 314 24.99 8.21 -33.62
CA TYR A 314 24.48 9.11 -34.66
C TYR A 314 23.26 8.52 -35.38
N ASN A 315 22.43 9.38 -35.97
CA ASN A 315 21.38 8.96 -36.90
C ASN A 315 22.01 8.12 -38.03
N LEU A 316 21.34 7.03 -38.40
CA LEU A 316 21.75 6.24 -39.56
C LEU A 316 21.65 7.10 -40.83
N SER A 317 22.58 6.91 -41.76
CA SER A 317 22.44 7.47 -43.11
C SER A 317 21.21 6.89 -43.82
N GLU A 318 20.79 7.46 -44.95
CA GLU A 318 19.67 6.89 -45.73
C GLU A 318 19.95 5.43 -46.13
N GLU A 319 21.17 5.11 -46.55
CA GLU A 319 21.61 3.75 -46.89
C GLU A 319 21.63 2.83 -45.66
N GLY A 320 22.13 3.33 -44.53
CA GLY A 320 22.14 2.61 -43.26
C GLY A 320 20.73 2.30 -42.76
N LEU A 321 19.79 3.24 -42.92
CA LEU A 321 18.39 3.09 -42.55
C LEU A 321 17.67 2.08 -43.45
N GLU A 322 17.95 2.09 -44.76
CA GLU A 322 17.39 1.10 -45.69
C GLU A 322 17.87 -0.31 -45.34
N LYS A 323 19.17 -0.47 -45.08
CA LYS A 323 19.75 -1.74 -44.63
C LYS A 323 19.15 -2.20 -43.30
N PHE A 324 18.97 -1.28 -42.36
CA PHE A 324 18.35 -1.56 -41.06
C PHE A 324 16.92 -2.06 -41.22
N ARG A 325 16.10 -1.37 -42.02
CA ARG A 325 14.70 -1.76 -42.29
C ARG A 325 14.59 -3.08 -43.03
N LYS A 326 15.53 -3.36 -43.94
CA LYS A 326 15.60 -4.65 -44.63
C LYS A 326 15.82 -5.80 -43.63
N LEU A 327 16.83 -5.69 -42.76
CA LEU A 327 17.08 -6.71 -41.73
C LEU A 327 15.90 -6.87 -40.77
N LEU A 328 15.27 -5.76 -40.38
CA LEU A 328 14.05 -5.77 -39.56
C LEU A 328 12.91 -6.54 -40.24
N SER A 329 12.77 -6.40 -41.57
CA SER A 329 11.75 -7.10 -42.37
C SER A 329 11.99 -8.61 -42.49
N GLU A 330 13.18 -9.09 -42.15
CA GLU A 330 13.57 -10.51 -42.18
C GLU A 330 13.44 -11.19 -40.80
N LEU A 331 13.12 -10.43 -39.75
CA LEU A 331 12.90 -10.97 -38.41
C LEU A 331 11.58 -11.73 -38.32
N SER A 332 11.56 -12.82 -37.56
CA SER A 332 10.32 -13.54 -37.23
C SER A 332 9.57 -12.92 -36.04
N GLY A 333 10.31 -12.22 -35.16
CA GLY A 333 9.79 -11.49 -34.01
C GLY A 333 10.93 -11.01 -33.11
N ILE A 334 10.59 -10.17 -32.13
CA ILE A 334 11.52 -9.67 -31.12
C ILE A 334 10.97 -9.86 -29.71
N ARG A 335 11.86 -10.03 -28.74
CA ARG A 335 11.58 -9.95 -27.31
C ARG A 335 12.28 -8.72 -26.77
N ALA A 336 11.54 -7.85 -26.12
CA ALA A 336 12.08 -6.63 -25.53
C ALA A 336 11.98 -6.67 -24.02
N GLU A 337 13.04 -6.22 -23.37
CA GLU A 337 13.05 -5.82 -21.97
C GLU A 337 13.30 -4.32 -21.92
N VAL A 338 12.34 -3.58 -21.37
CA VAL A 338 12.41 -2.13 -21.17
C VAL A 338 12.57 -1.88 -19.69
N LEU A 339 13.69 -1.29 -19.30
CA LEU A 339 13.95 -0.78 -17.96
C LEU A 339 13.63 0.71 -17.94
N PHE A 340 12.64 1.12 -17.16
CA PHE A 340 12.31 2.53 -16.90
C PHE A 340 13.33 3.18 -15.95
N PRO A 341 13.39 4.53 -15.83
CA PRO A 341 14.48 5.26 -15.18
C PRO A 341 15.10 4.55 -13.98
N VAL A 342 16.35 4.11 -14.17
CA VAL A 342 17.25 3.59 -13.14
C VAL A 342 18.43 4.55 -13.00
N SER A 343 18.83 4.84 -11.77
CA SER A 343 20.04 5.63 -11.49
C SER A 343 21.24 4.98 -12.19
N GLU A 344 21.94 5.74 -13.03
CA GLU A 344 23.15 5.25 -13.71
C GLU A 344 24.31 5.05 -12.73
N GLN A 345 24.24 5.66 -11.53
CA GLN A 345 25.30 5.68 -10.54
C GLN A 345 25.27 4.48 -9.58
N THR A 346 24.16 3.74 -9.50
CA THR A 346 23.99 2.61 -8.57
C THR A 346 23.64 1.33 -9.32
N VAL A 347 24.66 0.51 -9.61
CA VAL A 347 24.44 -0.89 -9.99
C VAL A 347 23.85 -1.62 -8.77
N GLY A 348 22.52 -1.67 -8.67
CA GLY A 348 21.84 -2.57 -7.73
C GLY A 348 20.75 -1.99 -6.82
N ARG A 349 20.39 -0.71 -6.89
CA ARG A 349 19.20 -0.20 -6.19
C ARG A 349 18.24 0.55 -7.11
N ASN A 350 16.97 0.19 -7.01
CA ASN A 350 15.84 0.78 -7.72
C ASN A 350 15.49 2.18 -7.14
N ASP A 351 16.47 3.05 -6.93
CA ASP A 351 16.31 4.29 -6.12
C ASP A 351 15.27 5.28 -6.71
N LEU A 352 15.00 5.22 -8.02
CA LEU A 352 14.04 6.12 -8.69
C LEU A 352 12.61 5.56 -8.75
N THR A 353 12.37 4.37 -8.20
CA THR A 353 11.01 3.79 -8.17
C THR A 353 10.32 3.93 -6.83
N PHE A 354 11.00 4.50 -5.84
CA PHE A 354 10.46 4.66 -4.51
C PHE A 354 10.43 6.15 -4.12
N LEU A 355 9.44 6.51 -3.33
CA LEU A 355 9.44 7.72 -2.54
C LEU A 355 9.59 7.34 -1.08
N ASP A 356 10.63 7.87 -0.44
CA ASP A 356 10.89 7.67 0.97
C ASP A 356 10.44 8.89 1.78
N PHE A 357 9.80 8.65 2.91
CA PHE A 357 9.33 9.66 3.84
C PHE A 357 9.80 9.30 5.24
N ASN A 358 10.19 10.31 6.02
CA ASN A 358 10.23 10.14 7.46
C ASN A 358 8.79 10.12 7.97
N ILE A 359 8.47 9.16 8.82
CA ILE A 359 7.13 8.98 9.40
C ILE A 359 7.23 8.87 10.92
N ASP A 360 6.42 9.66 11.59
CA ASP A 360 6.29 9.69 13.03
C ASP A 360 4.82 9.94 13.44
N ILE A 361 4.52 9.84 14.73
CA ILE A 361 3.19 10.15 15.25
C ILE A 361 3.29 11.37 16.16
N ASN A 362 2.49 12.39 15.84
CA ASN A 362 2.35 13.56 16.69
C ASN A 362 1.75 13.16 18.05
N GLU A 363 2.52 13.33 19.12
CA GLU A 363 2.08 12.93 20.48
C GLU A 363 0.83 13.65 20.96
N LYS A 364 0.58 14.89 20.50
CA LYS A 364 -0.57 15.69 20.94
C LYS A 364 -1.86 15.31 20.21
N THR A 365 -1.76 15.02 18.91
CA THR A 365 -2.94 14.73 18.08
C THR A 365 -3.16 13.24 17.84
N GLY A 366 -2.16 12.39 18.10
CA GLY A 366 -2.19 10.95 17.83
C GLY A 366 -2.17 10.59 16.33
N ARG A 367 -1.88 11.58 15.46
CA ARG A 367 -1.91 11.44 14.00
C ARG A 367 -0.51 11.28 13.43
N PHE A 368 -0.43 10.63 12.27
CA PHE A 368 0.81 10.51 11.53
C PHE A 368 1.30 11.87 11.02
N GLN A 369 2.61 12.02 10.98
CA GLN A 369 3.32 13.08 10.33
C GLN A 369 4.23 12.47 9.25
N LEU A 370 4.23 13.07 8.06
CA LEU A 370 5.10 12.69 6.94
C LEU A 370 6.05 13.86 6.70
N ASP A 371 7.35 13.63 6.92
CA ASP A 371 8.40 14.65 6.85
C ASP A 371 8.02 15.93 7.64
N GLY A 372 7.36 15.74 8.79
CA GLY A 372 6.91 16.80 9.70
C GLY A 372 5.54 17.43 9.38
N ALA A 373 4.91 17.12 8.23
CA ALA A 373 3.57 17.58 7.89
C ALA A 373 2.51 16.59 8.39
N GLU A 374 1.42 17.08 9.02
CA GLU A 374 0.35 16.19 9.50
C GLU A 374 -0.33 15.48 8.33
N ALA A 375 -0.42 14.14 8.38
CA ALA A 375 -1.10 13.33 7.38
C ALA A 375 -2.58 13.16 7.76
N SER A 376 -3.41 14.11 7.35
CA SER A 376 -4.86 14.06 7.56
C SER A 376 -5.61 14.77 6.43
N GLU A 377 -6.89 14.48 6.25
CA GLU A 377 -7.73 15.18 5.26
C GLU A 377 -7.70 16.71 5.43
N ARG A 378 -7.51 17.22 6.66
CA ARG A 378 -7.48 18.66 6.96
C ARG A 378 -6.22 19.36 6.46
N SER A 379 -5.12 18.63 6.38
CA SER A 379 -3.80 19.08 5.95
C SER A 379 -3.44 18.51 4.57
N MET A 380 -4.42 18.02 3.82
CA MET A 380 -4.25 17.42 2.49
C MET A 380 -3.38 18.28 1.57
N HIS A 381 -3.60 19.60 1.54
CA HIS A 381 -2.82 20.50 0.70
C HIS A 381 -1.31 20.45 0.99
N GLU A 382 -0.92 20.36 2.26
CA GLU A 382 0.49 20.30 2.67
C GLU A 382 1.12 18.98 2.21
N ILE A 383 0.41 17.87 2.40
CA ILE A 383 0.85 16.54 1.95
C ILE A 383 0.97 16.47 0.43
N VAL A 384 0.01 17.05 -0.30
CA VAL A 384 0.03 17.14 -1.78
C VAL A 384 1.27 17.88 -2.26
N VAL A 385 1.59 19.03 -1.65
CA VAL A 385 2.78 19.82 -1.98
C VAL A 385 4.05 19.04 -1.66
N LEU A 386 4.08 18.32 -0.54
CA LEU A 386 5.22 17.51 -0.12
C LEU A 386 5.50 16.36 -1.10
N ILE A 387 4.48 15.59 -1.45
CA ILE A 387 4.57 14.50 -2.42
C ILE A 387 4.94 15.05 -3.80
N GLY A 388 4.31 16.14 -4.22
CA GLY A 388 4.61 16.80 -5.49
C GLY A 388 6.06 17.26 -5.58
N LYS A 389 6.62 17.81 -4.49
CA LYS A 389 8.03 18.18 -4.42
C LYS A 389 8.94 16.97 -4.58
N LYS A 390 8.68 15.87 -3.88
CA LYS A 390 9.49 14.64 -4.01
C LYS A 390 9.40 14.03 -5.41
N LEU A 391 8.20 13.96 -6.00
CA LEU A 391 8.01 13.49 -7.37
C LEU A 391 8.73 14.39 -8.39
N LEU A 392 8.71 15.70 -8.18
CA LEU A 392 9.44 16.66 -9.00
C LEU A 392 10.95 16.47 -8.88
N ASP A 393 11.47 16.30 -7.66
CA ASP A 393 12.90 16.07 -7.43
C ASP A 393 13.36 14.73 -8.03
N LEU A 394 12.53 13.69 -7.93
CA LEU A 394 12.75 12.41 -8.61
C LEU A 394 12.75 12.58 -10.14
N SER A 395 11.82 13.38 -10.66
CA SER A 395 11.75 13.67 -12.10
C SER A 395 12.99 14.41 -12.60
N LYS A 396 13.54 15.36 -11.82
CA LYS A 396 14.81 16.05 -12.14
C LYS A 396 15.98 15.08 -12.19
N GLN A 397 16.05 14.13 -11.26
CA GLN A 397 17.09 13.09 -11.25
C GLN A 397 16.97 12.15 -12.45
N ALA A 398 15.74 11.79 -12.82
CA ALA A 398 15.44 10.98 -14.00
C ALA A 398 15.61 11.75 -15.32
N TYR A 399 15.66 13.09 -15.28
CA TYR A 399 15.75 13.93 -16.46
C TYR A 399 17.14 13.90 -17.08
N ARG A 400 17.18 14.01 -18.42
CA ARG A 400 18.44 13.92 -19.15
C ARG A 400 19.47 14.95 -18.69
N ASP A 401 19.04 16.18 -18.48
CA ASP A 401 19.89 17.31 -18.11
C ASP A 401 19.32 17.99 -16.86
N PRO A 402 19.64 17.49 -15.65
CA PRO A 402 19.04 17.97 -14.41
C PRO A 402 19.19 19.48 -14.19
N GLU A 403 20.27 20.09 -14.67
CA GLU A 403 20.53 21.53 -14.54
C GLU A 403 19.56 22.37 -15.38
N ASN A 404 19.10 21.83 -16.51
CA ASN A 404 18.18 22.48 -17.43
C ASN A 404 16.75 21.90 -17.36
N PHE A 405 16.36 21.28 -16.24
CA PHE A 405 15.00 20.79 -16.05
C PHE A 405 14.00 21.95 -16.18
N PRO A 406 12.96 21.84 -17.02
CA PRO A 406 12.04 22.95 -17.26
C PRO A 406 11.21 23.26 -16.01
N GLN A 407 11.36 24.47 -15.48
CA GLN A 407 10.61 25.01 -14.33
C GLN A 407 9.90 26.33 -14.70
N PRO A 408 8.93 26.28 -15.62
CA PRO A 408 8.21 27.47 -16.05
C PRO A 408 7.23 27.95 -14.97
N ASN A 409 6.85 29.23 -15.06
CA ASN A 409 5.56 29.65 -14.51
C ASN A 409 4.45 29.05 -15.40
N VAL A 410 3.63 28.17 -14.82
CA VAL A 410 2.61 27.41 -15.56
C VAL A 410 1.59 28.34 -16.23
N GLU A 411 1.18 29.42 -15.57
CA GLU A 411 0.20 30.37 -16.11
C GLU A 411 0.79 31.15 -17.30
N GLU A 412 2.05 31.57 -17.21
CA GLU A 412 2.75 32.26 -18.29
C GLU A 412 2.97 31.34 -19.49
N LEU A 413 3.35 30.08 -19.24
CA LEU A 413 3.55 29.09 -20.29
C LEU A 413 2.24 28.74 -21.00
N ASP A 414 1.14 28.61 -20.26
CA ASP A 414 -0.19 28.39 -20.84
C ASP A 414 -0.62 29.57 -21.73
N ALA A 415 -0.45 30.80 -21.25
CA ALA A 415 -0.74 32.00 -22.05
C ALA A 415 0.13 32.09 -23.31
N GLU A 416 1.41 31.70 -23.21
CA GLU A 416 2.32 31.66 -24.35
C GLU A 416 1.90 30.62 -25.40
N VAL A 417 1.48 29.43 -24.97
CA VAL A 417 0.94 28.40 -25.87
C VAL A 417 -0.31 28.91 -26.61
N HIS A 418 -1.25 29.54 -25.90
CA HIS A 418 -2.45 30.12 -26.52
C HIS A 418 -2.10 31.20 -27.55
N ARG A 419 -1.10 32.04 -27.25
CA ARG A 419 -0.61 33.06 -28.19
C ARG A 419 -0.01 32.41 -29.45
N LEU A 420 0.83 31.39 -29.31
CA LEU A 420 1.45 30.69 -30.45
C LEU A 420 0.40 29.98 -31.32
N ILE A 421 -0.64 29.42 -30.72
CA ILE A 421 -1.76 28.81 -31.45
C ILE A 421 -2.51 29.88 -32.26
N ALA A 422 -2.83 31.02 -31.64
CA ALA A 422 -3.50 32.12 -32.34
C ALA A 422 -2.66 32.67 -33.50
N GLU A 423 -1.35 32.84 -33.31
CA GLU A 423 -0.42 33.25 -34.36
C GLU A 423 -0.38 32.23 -35.51
N ALA A 424 -0.39 30.93 -35.20
CA ALA A 424 -0.44 29.87 -36.21
C ALA A 424 -1.77 29.84 -37.00
N GLU A 425 -2.87 30.28 -36.40
CA GLU A 425 -4.17 30.41 -37.07
C GLU A 425 -4.22 31.63 -38.00
N GLU A 426 -3.57 32.73 -37.64
CA GLU A 426 -3.55 33.98 -38.42
C GLU A 426 -2.49 33.97 -39.53
N GLU A 427 -1.26 33.58 -39.20
CA GLU A 427 -0.08 33.69 -40.08
C GLU A 427 0.30 32.36 -40.74
N GLY A 428 -0.28 31.24 -40.28
CA GLY A 428 -0.08 29.89 -40.79
C GLY A 428 0.90 29.06 -39.96
N LEU A 429 0.59 27.77 -39.80
CA LEU A 429 1.39 26.84 -38.99
C LEU A 429 2.68 26.44 -39.73
N THR A 430 3.83 26.88 -39.20
CA THR A 430 5.15 26.41 -39.63
C THR A 430 5.60 25.19 -38.83
N GLU A 431 6.56 24.41 -39.35
CA GLU A 431 7.11 23.24 -38.64
C GLU A 431 7.87 23.65 -37.35
N GLU A 432 8.52 24.81 -37.34
CA GLU A 432 9.16 25.36 -36.14
C GLU A 432 8.14 25.72 -35.06
N MET A 433 7.08 26.44 -35.43
CA MET A 433 6.00 26.79 -34.50
C MET A 433 5.28 25.54 -33.98
N ALA A 434 5.00 24.56 -34.85
CA ALA A 434 4.37 23.31 -34.44
C ALA A 434 5.22 22.57 -33.39
N ARG A 435 6.54 22.48 -33.60
CA ARG A 435 7.46 21.85 -32.65
C ARG A 435 7.48 22.59 -31.31
N GLU A 436 7.54 23.92 -31.34
CA GLU A 436 7.54 24.74 -30.13
C GLU A 436 6.24 24.57 -29.33
N ILE A 437 5.07 24.66 -30.00
CA ILE A 437 3.76 24.45 -29.38
C ILE A 437 3.69 23.07 -28.71
N VAL A 438 4.06 22.00 -29.42
CA VAL A 438 4.00 20.63 -28.88
C VAL A 438 4.95 20.45 -27.70
N ALA A 439 6.14 21.06 -27.73
CA ALA A 439 7.09 20.96 -26.63
C ALA A 439 6.58 21.69 -25.38
N LYS A 440 6.04 22.91 -25.54
CA LYS A 440 5.46 23.67 -24.43
C LYS A 440 4.22 22.98 -23.83
N ILE A 441 3.33 22.44 -24.66
CA ILE A 441 2.19 21.61 -24.21
C ILE A 441 2.68 20.40 -23.43
N THR A 442 3.74 19.71 -23.90
CA THR A 442 4.30 18.55 -23.19
C THR A 442 4.82 18.92 -21.79
N ILE A 443 5.39 20.12 -21.64
CA ILE A 443 5.82 20.63 -20.32
C ILE A 443 4.59 20.92 -19.44
N LEU A 444 3.54 21.55 -19.97
CA LEU A 444 2.29 21.81 -19.24
C LEU A 444 1.61 20.50 -18.79
N ASP A 445 1.47 19.53 -19.71
CA ASP A 445 0.89 18.21 -19.45
C ASP A 445 1.64 17.48 -18.32
N TYR A 446 2.96 17.64 -18.25
CA TYR A 446 3.76 17.06 -17.18
C TYR A 446 3.41 17.69 -15.81
N TYR A 447 3.33 19.01 -15.71
CA TYR A 447 3.00 19.69 -14.45
C TYR A 447 1.55 19.44 -14.03
N GLU A 448 0.61 19.35 -14.96
CA GLU A 448 -0.76 18.93 -14.65
C GLU A 448 -0.78 17.49 -14.11
N ALA A 449 -0.11 16.56 -14.79
CA ALA A 449 -0.06 15.17 -14.36
C ALA A 449 0.64 15.01 -13.00
N LEU A 450 1.70 15.77 -12.74
CA LEU A 450 2.38 15.84 -11.45
C LEU A 450 1.40 16.27 -10.34
N ALA A 451 0.65 17.36 -10.54
CA ALA A 451 -0.31 17.86 -9.56
C ALA A 451 -1.44 16.85 -9.29
N ARG A 452 -2.02 16.27 -10.35
CA ARG A 452 -3.08 15.26 -10.25
C ARG A 452 -2.61 13.99 -9.55
N TYR A 453 -1.44 13.49 -9.93
CA TYR A 453 -0.89 12.27 -9.34
C TYR A 453 -0.51 12.49 -7.88
N SER A 454 0.09 13.64 -7.54
CA SER A 454 0.39 14.02 -6.16
C SER A 454 -0.86 14.02 -5.30
N PHE A 455 -1.97 14.56 -5.80
CA PHE A 455 -3.25 14.56 -5.10
C PHE A 455 -3.78 13.16 -4.83
N VAL A 456 -3.85 12.32 -5.86
CA VAL A 456 -4.41 10.97 -5.70
C VAL A 456 -3.52 10.08 -4.84
N LEU A 457 -2.20 10.20 -4.93
CA LEU A 457 -1.28 9.53 -4.01
C LEU A 457 -1.50 9.97 -2.56
N SER A 458 -1.62 11.29 -2.33
CA SER A 458 -1.88 11.84 -1.00
C SER A 458 -3.17 11.29 -0.40
N ASP A 459 -4.25 11.26 -1.19
CA ASP A 459 -5.54 10.73 -0.79
C ASP A 459 -5.45 9.25 -0.37
N GLN A 460 -4.76 8.41 -1.15
CA GLN A 460 -4.60 6.99 -0.82
C GLN A 460 -3.73 6.75 0.41
N ILE A 461 -2.62 7.49 0.54
CA ILE A 461 -1.76 7.42 1.73
C ILE A 461 -2.55 7.82 2.97
N ILE A 462 -3.24 8.96 2.95
CA ILE A 462 -4.01 9.46 4.11
C ILE A 462 -5.14 8.49 4.47
N LYS A 463 -5.89 7.97 3.48
CA LYS A 463 -6.92 6.95 3.71
C LYS A 463 -6.38 5.73 4.43
N TYR A 464 -5.20 5.24 4.05
CA TYR A 464 -4.58 4.12 4.75
C TYR A 464 -4.12 4.49 6.16
N LEU A 465 -3.45 5.63 6.32
CA LEU A 465 -2.93 6.09 7.62
C LEU A 465 -4.05 6.38 8.64
N GLU A 466 -5.22 6.83 8.18
CA GLU A 466 -6.42 7.05 9.00
C GLU A 466 -7.33 5.81 9.11
N SER A 467 -7.00 4.70 8.43
CA SER A 467 -7.79 3.48 8.46
C SER A 467 -7.61 2.66 9.75
N LYS A 468 -8.44 1.62 9.88
CA LYS A 468 -8.32 0.59 10.91
C LYS A 468 -7.67 -0.66 10.34
N GLN A 469 -6.78 -1.24 11.14
CA GLN A 469 -6.13 -2.52 10.90
C GLN A 469 -6.68 -3.58 11.86
N THR A 470 -6.61 -4.83 11.43
CA THR A 470 -7.01 -5.97 12.25
C THR A 470 -5.79 -6.60 12.91
N ILE A 471 -5.82 -6.75 14.24
CA ILE A 471 -4.88 -7.60 14.96
C ILE A 471 -5.62 -8.86 15.40
N THR A 472 -5.05 -10.01 15.12
CA THR A 472 -5.54 -11.30 15.61
C THR A 472 -4.56 -11.91 16.60
N PHE A 473 -5.06 -12.34 17.75
CA PHE A 473 -4.28 -13.02 18.80
C PHE A 473 -5.11 -14.14 19.44
N THR A 474 -4.47 -14.98 20.24
CA THR A 474 -5.13 -16.09 20.94
C THR A 474 -5.27 -15.85 22.43
N MET A 475 -6.39 -16.27 23.02
CA MET A 475 -6.67 -16.11 24.45
C MET A 475 -7.67 -17.18 24.95
N PRO A 476 -7.59 -17.63 26.22
CA PRO A 476 -8.62 -18.48 26.81
C PRO A 476 -10.02 -17.89 26.66
N ARG A 477 -11.00 -18.70 26.25
CA ARG A 477 -12.36 -18.23 25.91
C ARG A 477 -13.04 -17.47 27.05
N MET A 478 -12.79 -17.88 28.30
CA MET A 478 -13.27 -17.19 29.51
C MET A 478 -12.72 -15.75 29.64
N LEU A 479 -11.45 -15.54 29.32
CA LEU A 479 -10.84 -14.22 29.38
C LEU A 479 -11.26 -13.37 28.18
N ILE A 480 -11.52 -13.99 27.02
CA ILE A 480 -12.13 -13.30 25.86
C ILE A 480 -13.51 -12.76 26.22
N ALA A 481 -14.34 -13.55 26.92
CA ALA A 481 -15.67 -13.11 27.34
C ALA A 481 -15.58 -11.87 28.25
N LEU A 482 -14.59 -11.83 29.17
CA LEU A 482 -14.32 -10.65 29.99
C LEU A 482 -13.78 -9.47 29.15
N LEU A 483 -12.81 -9.71 28.27
CA LEU A 483 -12.25 -8.69 27.41
C LEU A 483 -13.33 -8.05 26.51
N ASN A 484 -14.24 -8.86 25.95
CA ASN A 484 -15.36 -8.35 25.17
C ASN A 484 -16.29 -7.45 25.98
N ARG A 485 -16.42 -7.65 27.30
CA ARG A 485 -17.16 -6.72 28.16
C ARG A 485 -16.44 -5.40 28.36
N ILE A 486 -15.12 -5.43 28.51
CA ILE A 486 -14.30 -4.22 28.60
C ILE A 486 -14.42 -3.43 27.29
N LEU A 487 -14.34 -4.13 26.15
CA LEU A 487 -14.43 -3.53 24.81
C LEU A 487 -15.78 -2.92 24.45
N VAL A 488 -16.83 -3.16 25.26
CA VAL A 488 -18.12 -2.45 25.14
C VAL A 488 -18.06 -1.08 25.81
N GLU A 489 -17.24 -0.93 26.85
CA GLU A 489 -17.13 0.31 27.64
C GLU A 489 -15.95 1.19 27.17
N GLN A 490 -14.88 0.59 26.64
CA GLN A 490 -13.64 1.26 26.23
C GLN A 490 -13.12 0.70 24.90
N SER A 491 -12.54 1.54 24.04
CA SER A 491 -12.00 1.06 22.76
C SER A 491 -10.71 0.27 22.93
N ALA A 492 -10.42 -0.63 21.98
CA ALA A 492 -9.16 -1.37 21.97
C ALA A 492 -7.94 -0.44 21.87
N ASP A 493 -8.06 0.64 21.07
CA ASP A 493 -7.03 1.66 20.94
C ASP A 493 -6.69 2.31 22.28
N ASP A 494 -7.70 2.73 23.05
CA ASP A 494 -7.49 3.40 24.35
C ASP A 494 -6.75 2.46 25.32
N ILE A 495 -7.20 1.21 25.43
CA ILE A 495 -6.59 0.20 26.30
C ILE A 495 -5.11 -0.01 25.93
N ILE A 496 -4.83 -0.16 24.63
CA ILE A 496 -3.48 -0.40 24.14
C ILE A 496 -2.58 0.80 24.40
N LEU A 497 -3.03 2.01 24.06
CA LEU A 497 -2.24 3.24 24.19
C LEU A 497 -1.96 3.59 25.66
N GLU A 498 -2.93 3.40 26.57
CA GLU A 498 -2.74 3.58 28.00
C GLU A 498 -1.62 2.68 28.55
N ASN A 499 -1.60 1.42 28.13
CA ASN A 499 -0.63 0.43 28.62
C ASN A 499 0.72 0.49 27.89
N LEU A 500 0.78 1.03 26.67
CA LEU A 500 2.04 1.39 26.01
C LEU A 500 2.73 2.51 26.78
N GLY A 501 2.00 3.58 27.14
CA GLY A 501 2.53 4.74 27.86
C GLY A 501 2.92 4.45 29.32
N ALA A 502 2.41 3.38 29.92
CA ALA A 502 2.78 2.96 31.27
C ALA A 502 4.14 2.22 31.36
N SER A 503 4.78 1.95 30.22
CA SER A 503 6.06 1.23 30.12
C SER A 503 7.29 2.16 29.98
N GLN A 504 7.07 3.47 29.91
CA GLN A 504 8.11 4.53 29.98
C GLN A 504 8.09 5.19 31.36
#